data_AF-A0A6G3WRB1-F1
#
_entry.id   AF-A0A6G3WRB1-F1
#
_cell.length_a   1.000
_cell.length_b   1.000
_cell.length_c   1.000
_cell.angle_alpha   90.00
_cell.angle_beta   90.00
_cell.angle_gamma   90.00
#
_symmetry.space_group_name_H-M   'P 1'
#
loop_
_entity.id
_entity.type
_entity.pdbx_description
1 polymer ?
#
loop_
_entity_poly.entity_id
_entity_poly.type
_entity_poly.pdbx_seq_one_letter_code
_entity_poly.pdbx_strand_id
1 'polypeptide(L)'
;VGVCLRRSPELAVAVLGVLKAGSCCLPLDPGYPADRIAHMAADSGIRTVLARRDLSGPVPGVRTLTLAMDDLFPTASRAQPATVSA
;
A
#
# COMPACT_ATOMS: atom_id res chain seq x y z
N VAL A 1 2.85 11.41 -1.12
CA VAL A 1 2.78 9.99 -1.56
C VAL A 1 1.34 9.65 -1.88
N GLY A 2 1.06 9.03 -3.02
CA GLY A 2 -0.27 8.53 -3.36
C GLY A 2 -0.59 7.25 -2.58
N VAL A 3 -1.84 7.07 -2.16
CA VAL A 3 -2.33 5.84 -1.54
C VAL A 3 -3.51 5.34 -2.36
N CYS A 4 -3.29 4.25 -3.09
CA CYS A 4 -4.28 3.62 -3.97
C CYS A 4 -4.70 2.26 -3.39
N LEU A 5 -5.68 2.29 -2.49
CA LEU A 5 -6.14 1.12 -1.75
C LEU A 5 -7.67 1.17 -1.61
N ARG A 6 -8.31 0.01 -1.73
CA ARG A 6 -9.71 -0.15 -1.31
C ARG A 6 -9.80 -0.07 0.21
N ARG A 7 -10.99 0.23 0.72
CA ARG A 7 -11.26 0.28 2.16
C ARG A 7 -10.90 -1.06 2.82
N SER A 8 -9.92 -1.02 3.71
CA SER A 8 -9.30 -2.19 4.34
C SER A 8 -8.39 -1.73 5.50
N PRO A 9 -7.97 -2.61 6.42
CA PRO A 9 -6.97 -2.26 7.44
C PRO A 9 -5.66 -1.72 6.86
N GLU A 10 -5.24 -2.23 5.70
CA GLU A 10 -4.10 -1.79 4.90
C GLU A 10 -4.14 -0.30 4.61
N LEU A 11 -5.33 0.26 4.36
CA LEU A 11 -5.50 1.68 4.11
C LEU A 11 -5.09 2.50 5.35
N ALA A 12 -5.51 2.09 6.54
CA ALA A 12 -5.13 2.78 7.78
C ALA A 12 -3.61 2.69 8.02
N VAL A 13 -3.03 1.51 7.81
CA VAL A 13 -1.58 1.30 7.93
C VAL A 13 -0.80 2.16 6.91
N ALA A 14 -1.25 2.19 5.66
CA ALA A 14 -0.61 2.98 4.61
C ALA A 14 -0.66 4.48 4.91
N VAL A 15 -1.82 5.00 5.29
CA VAL A 15 -1.97 6.42 5.66
C VAL A 15 -1.08 6.77 6.85
N LEU A 16 -1.12 5.97 7.91
CA LEU A 16 -0.28 6.20 9.09
C LEU A 16 1.21 6.06 8.77
N GLY A 17 1.60 5.10 7.92
CA GLY A 17 2.98 4.93 7.48
C GLY A 17 3.51 6.13 6.71
N VAL A 18 2.70 6.69 5.80
CA VAL A 18 3.02 7.90 5.05
C VAL A 18 3.19 9.10 5.98
N LEU A 19 2.26 9.29 6.92
CA LEU A 19 2.32 10.39 7.88
C LEU A 19 3.51 10.25 8.84
N LYS A 20 3.79 9.03 9.32
CA LYS A 20 4.95 8.74 10.18
C LYS A 20 6.28 8.97 9.47
N ALA A 21 6.33 8.77 8.15
CA ALA A 21 7.50 9.11 7.35
C ALA A 21 7.66 10.63 7.10
N GLY A 22 6.78 11.47 7.67
CA GLY A 22 6.80 12.93 7.51
C GLY A 22 6.28 13.41 6.15
N SER A 23 5.51 12.59 5.44
CA SER A 23 4.98 12.93 4.12
C SER A 23 3.46 13.12 4.14
N CYS A 24 2.94 13.86 3.16
CA CYS A 24 1.50 14.01 2.95
C CYS A 24 0.94 12.86 2.10
N CYS A 25 -0.27 12.43 2.45
CA CYS A 25 -1.02 11.39 1.76
C CYS A 25 -1.98 12.00 0.73
N LEU A 26 -1.91 11.55 -0.53
CA LEU A 26 -2.93 11.78 -1.55
C LEU A 26 -3.78 10.51 -1.72
N PRO A 27 -5.09 10.54 -1.41
CA PRO A 27 -5.96 9.39 -1.66
C PRO A 27 -6.23 9.23 -3.16
N LEU A 28 -6.07 8.02 -3.68
CA LEU A 28 -6.41 7.64 -5.04
C LEU A 28 -7.38 6.46 -5.02
N ASP A 29 -8.60 6.65 -5.51
CA ASP A 29 -9.56 5.56 -5.61
C ASP A 29 -9.29 4.75 -6.89
N PRO A 30 -9.01 3.43 -6.80
CA PRO A 30 -8.81 2.59 -7.99
C PRO A 30 -10.08 2.45 -8.84
N GLY A 31 -11.26 2.82 -8.34
CA GLY A 31 -12.50 2.89 -9.09
C GLY A 31 -12.63 4.13 -9.97
N TYR A 32 -11.71 5.10 -9.87
CA TYR A 32 -11.71 6.27 -10.76
C TYR A 32 -11.20 5.91 -12.16
N PRO A 33 -11.70 6.61 -13.20
CA PRO A 33 -11.13 6.50 -14.54
C PRO A 33 -9.62 6.79 -14.53
N ALA A 34 -8.87 6.08 -15.36
CA ALA A 34 -7.41 6.19 -15.44
C ALA A 34 -6.94 7.63 -15.68
N ASP A 35 -7.62 8.38 -16.56
CA ASP A 35 -7.29 9.78 -16.85
C ASP A 35 -7.41 10.69 -15.63
N ARG A 36 -8.40 10.42 -14.76
CA ARG A 36 -8.57 11.18 -13.51
C ARG A 36 -7.44 10.89 -12.54
N ILE A 37 -7.06 9.62 -12.41
CA ILE A 37 -5.93 9.20 -11.56
C ILE A 37 -4.63 9.84 -12.07
N ALA A 38 -4.40 9.82 -13.38
CA ALA A 38 -3.23 10.44 -14.02
C ALA A 38 -3.21 11.96 -13.80
N HIS A 39 -4.35 12.64 -13.95
CA HIS A 39 -4.45 14.08 -13.71
C HIS A 39 -4.13 14.43 -12.25
N MET A 40 -4.72 13.73 -11.27
CA MET A 40 -4.43 13.95 -9.85
C MET A 40 -2.96 13.69 -9.51
N ALA A 41 -2.36 12.67 -10.12
CA ALA A 41 -0.95 12.36 -9.91
C ALA A 41 -0.03 13.44 -10.48
N ALA A 42 -0.34 13.97 -11.67
CA ALA A 42 0.40 15.06 -12.29
C ALA A 42 0.27 16.37 -11.49
N ASP A 43 -0.95 16.75 -11.11
CA ASP A 43 -1.24 17.98 -10.36
C ASP A 43 -0.56 18.00 -8.98
N SER A 44 -0.61 16.87 -8.26
CA SER A 44 0.02 16.74 -6.95
C SER A 44 1.53 16.53 -6.98
N GLY A 45 2.12 16.23 -8.14
CA GLY A 45 3.55 15.94 -8.29
C GLY A 45 4.04 14.71 -7.52
N ILE A 46 3.15 13.76 -7.19
CA ILE A 46 3.55 12.56 -6.45
C ILE A 46 4.53 11.71 -7.27
N ARG A 47 5.63 11.30 -6.65
CA ARG A 47 6.63 10.41 -7.28
C ARG A 47 6.48 8.94 -6.90
N THR A 48 5.65 8.67 -5.89
CA THR A 48 5.44 7.33 -5.34
C THR A 48 3.97 7.11 -5.01
N VAL A 49 3.46 5.91 -5.31
CA VAL A 49 2.14 5.43 -4.92
C VAL A 49 2.26 4.13 -4.11
N LEU A 50 1.54 4.02 -3.00
CA LEU A 50 1.35 2.79 -2.25
C LEU A 50 0.09 2.08 -2.76
N ALA A 51 0.20 0.82 -3.13
CA ALA A 51 -0.91 -0.01 -3.61
C ALA A 51 -0.75 -1.46 -3.15
N ARG A 52 -1.83 -2.25 -3.21
CA ARG A 52 -1.73 -3.70 -3.01
C ARG A 52 -1.28 -4.39 -4.30
N ARG A 53 -0.75 -5.62 -4.17
CA ARG A 53 -0.24 -6.41 -5.30
C ARG A 53 -1.29 -6.68 -6.38
N ASP A 54 -2.57 -6.76 -6.00
CA ASP A 54 -3.70 -6.94 -6.93
C ASP A 54 -4.02 -5.69 -7.76
N LEU A 55 -3.46 -4.53 -7.41
CA LEU A 55 -3.58 -3.27 -8.14
C LEU A 55 -2.27 -3.00 -8.90
N SER A 56 -2.13 -3.62 -10.07
CA SER A 56 -0.97 -3.45 -10.95
C SER A 56 -0.88 -2.02 -11.48
N GLY A 57 0.18 -1.29 -11.09
CA GLY A 57 0.60 -0.02 -11.71
C GLY A 57 -0.54 1.01 -11.85
N PRO A 58 -1.22 1.41 -10.75
CA PRO A 58 -2.44 2.22 -10.82
C PRO A 58 -2.20 3.63 -11.36
N VAL A 59 -0.93 4.08 -11.38
CA VAL A 59 -0.54 5.41 -11.85
C VAL A 59 0.63 5.26 -12.83
N PRO A 60 0.43 5.51 -14.14
CA PRO A 60 1.51 5.47 -15.12
C PRO A 60 2.64 6.46 -14.78
N GLY A 61 3.89 6.03 -14.95
CA GLY A 61 5.07 6.89 -14.73
C GLY A 61 5.40 7.21 -13.27
N VAL A 62 4.62 6.69 -12.30
CA VAL A 62 4.86 6.89 -10.86
C VAL A 62 5.35 5.58 -10.24
N ARG A 63 6.36 5.66 -9.37
CA ARG A 63 6.90 4.46 -8.69
C ARG A 63 5.83 3.83 -7.81
N THR A 64 5.54 2.55 -8.02
CA THR A 64 4.60 1.81 -7.17
C THR A 64 5.36 1.05 -6.07
N LEU A 65 4.97 1.28 -4.83
CA LEU A 65 5.37 0.49 -3.66
C LEU A 65 4.23 -0.44 -3.28
N THR A 66 4.50 -1.73 -3.18
CA THR A 66 3.50 -2.72 -2.80
C THR A 66 3.39 -2.79 -1.29
N LEU A 67 2.18 -2.64 -0.75
CA LEU A 67 1.86 -2.91 0.64
C LEU A 67 1.39 -4.37 0.77
N ALA A 68 2.11 -5.17 1.57
CA ALA A 68 1.76 -6.54 1.92
C ALA A 68 1.76 -6.69 3.44
N MET A 69 0.61 -7.00 4.05
CA MET A 69 0.54 -7.11 5.51
C MET A 69 1.18 -8.37 6.07
N ASP A 70 1.26 -9.44 5.28
CA ASP A 70 1.88 -10.71 5.67
C ASP A 70 3.37 -10.51 6.05
N ASP A 71 4.01 -9.47 5.49
CA ASP A 71 5.39 -9.09 5.79
C ASP A 71 5.51 -8.08 6.94
N LEU A 72 4.42 -7.42 7.34
CA LEU A 72 4.42 -6.36 8.38
C LEU A 72 4.36 -6.94 9.80
N PHE A 73 3.83 -8.14 9.92
CA PHE A 73 3.91 -8.95 11.13
C PHE A 73 4.65 -10.22 10.71
N PRO A 74 6.00 -10.26 10.76
CA PRO A 74 6.69 -11.55 10.63
C PRO A 74 5.98 -12.47 11.61
N THR A 75 5.34 -13.52 11.10
CA THR A 75 4.50 -14.41 11.90
C THR A 75 5.31 -14.71 13.15
N ALA A 76 4.88 -14.19 14.31
CA ALA A 76 5.54 -14.52 15.55
C ALA A 76 5.56 -16.04 15.55
N SER A 77 6.76 -16.61 15.42
CA SER A 77 6.97 -18.03 15.19
C SER A 77 5.97 -18.78 16.06
N ARG A 78 4.95 -19.37 15.42
CA ARG A 78 4.14 -20.36 16.09
C ARG A 78 5.14 -21.47 16.32
N ALA A 79 5.74 -21.50 17.51
CA ALA A 79 6.55 -22.59 17.95
C ALA A 79 5.76 -23.86 17.65
N GLN A 80 6.21 -24.60 16.64
CA GLN A 80 5.72 -25.94 16.34
C GLN A 80 5.81 -26.69 17.68
N PRO A 81 4.73 -27.24 18.25
CA PRO A 81 4.88 -28.07 19.43
C PRO A 81 5.84 -29.19 19.04
N ALA A 82 7.00 -29.22 19.70
CA ALA A 82 8.01 -30.24 19.47
C ALA A 82 7.31 -31.60 19.58
N THR A 83 7.17 -32.29 18.46
CA THR A 83 6.68 -33.66 18.46
C THR A 83 7.71 -34.47 19.24
N VAL A 84 7.39 -34.79 20.49
CA VAL A 84 8.11 -35.84 21.23
C VAL A 84 7.81 -37.13 20.50
N SER A 85 8.78 -37.55 19.67
CA SER A 85 8.84 -38.90 19.16
C SER A 85 9.17 -39.84 20.33
N ALA A 86 8.44 -40.96 20.33
CA ALA A 86 8.36 -42.02 21.33
C ALA A 86 9.69 -42.49 21.96
#